data_AF-A0A1U9KJE1-F1
#
_entry.id   AF-A0A1U9KJE1-F1
#
_cell.length_a   1.000
_cell.length_b   1.000
_cell.length_c   1.000
_cell.angle_alpha   90.00
_cell.angle_beta   90.00
_cell.angle_gamma   90.00
#
_symmetry.space_group_name_H-M   'P 1'
#
loop_
_entity.id
_entity.type
_entity.pdbx_description
1 polymer ?
#
loop_
_entity_poly.entity_id
_entity_poly.type
_entity_poly.pdbx_seq_one_letter_code
_entity_poly.pdbx_strand_id
1 'polypeptide(L)'
;MQKPPLDPSVADRAPEASCLTGYDEQHLITYLRLLDAEADGADWREVARIVLHRDPAADPEGVHRCWHSHLARAHWMSSDRISRLILALRTLDGLDSGVSQREIAGVLFDHKVSATDWLSHDLHFRMKRLVRFARGLADGGYRRLLRHPFRGR
;
A
#
# COMPACT_ATOMS: atom_id res chain seq x y z
N MET A 1 5.74 -16.92 5.89
CA MET A 1 4.63 -16.20 5.21
C MET A 1 4.88 -16.27 3.71
N GLN A 2 3.89 -16.76 2.96
CA GLN A 2 3.97 -16.94 1.51
C GLN A 2 4.21 -15.60 0.81
N LYS A 3 5.11 -15.61 -0.18
CA LYS A 3 5.40 -14.47 -1.05
C LYS A 3 4.14 -14.16 -1.87
N PRO A 4 3.69 -12.90 -1.97
CA PRO A 4 2.63 -12.57 -2.91
C PRO A 4 3.05 -13.00 -4.32
N PRO A 5 2.17 -13.65 -5.10
CA PRO A 5 2.46 -13.96 -6.49
C PRO A 5 2.80 -12.66 -7.23
N LEU A 6 3.80 -12.72 -8.11
CA LEU A 6 4.28 -11.53 -8.83
C LEU A 6 3.23 -11.01 -9.81
N ASP A 7 2.43 -11.91 -10.38
CA ASP A 7 1.31 -11.62 -11.26
C ASP A 7 0.07 -12.42 -10.79
N PRO A 8 -0.68 -11.92 -9.77
CA PRO A 8 -1.94 -12.54 -9.40
C PRO A 8 -2.96 -12.38 -10.54
N SER A 9 -3.84 -13.37 -10.70
CA SER A 9 -4.97 -13.28 -11.61
C SER A 9 -5.88 -12.12 -11.19
N VAL A 10 -6.00 -11.11 -12.06
CA VAL A 10 -6.82 -9.92 -11.81
C VAL A 10 -8.29 -10.20 -12.13
N ALA A 11 -9.16 -9.95 -11.16
CA ALA A 11 -10.61 -10.05 -11.34
C ALA A 11 -11.15 -8.99 -12.31
N ASP A 12 -12.33 -9.21 -12.88
CA ASP A 12 -12.93 -8.26 -13.84
C ASP A 12 -13.20 -6.88 -13.23
N ARG A 13 -13.36 -6.81 -11.90
CA ARG A 13 -13.61 -5.58 -11.14
C ARG A 13 -12.89 -5.62 -9.80
N ALA A 14 -12.33 -4.49 -9.40
CA ALA A 14 -11.72 -4.36 -8.08
C ALA A 14 -12.79 -4.41 -6.96
N PRO A 15 -12.42 -4.79 -5.73
CA PRO A 15 -13.33 -4.76 -4.58
C PRO A 15 -13.83 -3.34 -4.28
N GLU A 16 -15.10 -3.25 -3.90
CA GLU A 16 -15.74 -1.98 -3.50
C GLU A 16 -15.87 -1.85 -1.98
N ALA A 17 -15.22 -2.73 -1.22
CA ALA A 17 -15.26 -2.72 0.22
C ALA A 17 -14.69 -1.40 0.79
N SER A 18 -15.30 -0.88 1.85
CA SER A 18 -14.84 0.34 2.55
C SER A 18 -13.56 0.13 3.37
N CYS A 19 -13.00 -1.08 3.39
CA CYS A 19 -11.74 -1.44 4.05
C CYS A 19 -10.84 -2.24 3.10
N LEU A 20 -9.56 -2.40 3.47
CA LEU A 20 -8.62 -3.27 2.76
C LEU A 20 -9.05 -4.73 2.88
N THR A 21 -9.01 -5.44 1.76
CA THR A 21 -9.34 -6.85 1.62
C THR A 21 -8.08 -7.66 1.33
N GLY A 22 -8.16 -8.99 1.49
CA GLY A 22 -7.06 -9.88 1.07
C GLY A 22 -6.75 -9.78 -0.43
N TYR A 23 -7.72 -9.36 -1.25
CA TYR A 23 -7.50 -9.06 -2.67
C TYR A 23 -6.58 -7.84 -2.84
N ASP A 24 -6.82 -6.78 -2.07
CA ASP A 24 -6.00 -5.56 -2.14
C ASP A 24 -4.54 -5.83 -1.70
N GLU A 25 -4.35 -6.71 -0.71
CA GLU A 25 -3.01 -7.13 -0.27
C GLU A 25 -2.26 -7.92 -1.36
N GLN A 26 -2.97 -8.77 -2.10
CA GLN A 26 -2.40 -9.54 -3.21
C GLN A 26 -2.09 -8.67 -4.43
N HIS A 27 -2.93 -7.66 -4.71
CA HIS A 27 -2.85 -6.81 -5.92
C HIS A 27 -2.16 -5.46 -5.68
N LEU A 28 -1.48 -5.29 -4.53
CA LEU A 28 -0.80 -4.04 -4.19
C LEU A 28 0.19 -3.60 -5.28
N ILE A 29 0.95 -4.54 -5.85
CA ILE A 29 1.90 -4.24 -6.92
C ILE A 29 1.17 -3.82 -8.21
N THR A 30 0.06 -4.47 -8.54
CA THR A 30 -0.81 -4.08 -9.67
C THR A 30 -1.29 -2.64 -9.51
N TYR A 31 -1.78 -2.25 -8.33
CA TYR A 31 -2.21 -0.88 -8.05
C TYR A 31 -1.09 0.15 -8.17
N LEU A 32 0.11 -0.17 -7.69
CA LEU A 32 1.27 0.71 -7.83
C LEU A 32 1.62 0.97 -9.30
N ARG A 33 1.64 -0.08 -10.12
CA ARG A 33 1.96 0.01 -11.55
C ARG A 33 0.90 0.79 -12.33
N LEU A 34 -0.37 0.70 -11.94
CA LEU A 34 -1.44 1.51 -12.52
C LEU A 34 -1.27 3.00 -12.22
N LEU A 35 -0.93 3.36 -10.96
CA LEU A 35 -0.71 4.75 -10.55
C LEU A 35 0.54 5.36 -11.21
N ASP A 36 1.62 4.57 -11.31
CA ASP A 36 2.87 4.98 -11.97
C ASP A 36 2.63 5.27 -13.46
N ALA A 37 1.93 4.36 -14.14
CA ALA A 37 1.59 4.53 -15.55
C ALA A 37 0.64 5.71 -15.81
N GLU A 38 -0.30 6.00 -14.89
CA GLU A 38 -1.15 7.18 -14.96
C GLU A 38 -0.33 8.47 -14.76
N ALA A 39 0.61 8.49 -13.82
CA ALA A 39 1.50 9.62 -13.58
C ALA A 39 2.41 9.94 -14.79
N ASP A 40 2.85 8.89 -15.50
CA ASP A 40 3.60 9.00 -16.76
C ASP A 40 2.72 9.31 -17.99
N GLY A 41 1.40 9.38 -17.82
CA GLY A 41 0.45 9.67 -18.90
C GLY A 41 0.33 8.56 -19.95
N ALA A 42 0.61 7.30 -19.58
CA ALA A 42 0.56 6.15 -20.48
C ALA A 42 -0.86 5.84 -20.98
N ASP A 43 -0.98 5.31 -22.20
CA ASP A 43 -2.28 4.87 -22.74
C ASP A 43 -2.80 3.66 -21.94
N TRP A 44 -4.03 3.76 -21.42
CA TRP A 44 -4.68 2.72 -20.64
C TRP A 44 -4.72 1.36 -21.33
N ARG A 45 -4.74 1.30 -22.67
CA ARG A 45 -4.73 0.06 -23.45
C ARG A 45 -3.40 -0.67 -23.34
N GLU A 46 -2.30 0.08 -23.36
CA GLU A 46 -0.96 -0.45 -23.18
C GLU A 46 -0.79 -0.93 -21.73
N VAL A 47 -1.23 -0.12 -20.78
CA VAL A 47 -1.25 -0.47 -19.36
C VAL A 47 -2.08 -1.72 -19.07
N ALA A 48 -3.26 -1.86 -19.68
CA ALA A 48 -4.10 -3.03 -19.50
C ALA A 48 -3.46 -4.33 -20.01
N ARG A 49 -2.75 -4.29 -21.15
CA ARG A 49 -1.99 -5.45 -21.65
C ARG A 49 -0.83 -5.82 -20.74
N ILE A 50 -0.09 -4.82 -20.26
CA ILE A 50 1.16 -5.02 -19.52
C ILE A 50 0.92 -5.35 -18.04
N VAL A 51 -0.01 -4.64 -17.40
CA VAL A 51 -0.23 -4.67 -15.95
C VAL A 51 -1.40 -5.57 -15.55
N LEU A 52 -2.46 -5.63 -16.37
CA LEU A 52 -3.65 -6.44 -16.09
C LEU A 52 -3.66 -7.75 -16.89
N HIS A 53 -2.71 -7.92 -17.82
CA HIS A 53 -2.63 -9.06 -18.73
C HIS A 53 -3.91 -9.30 -19.53
N ARG A 54 -4.60 -8.22 -19.91
CA ARG A 54 -5.84 -8.28 -20.69
C ARG A 54 -5.70 -7.55 -22.02
N ASP A 55 -6.21 -8.15 -23.08
CA ASP A 55 -6.17 -7.56 -24.42
C ASP A 55 -7.42 -6.69 -24.69
N PRO A 56 -7.28 -5.36 -24.78
CA PRO A 56 -8.39 -4.47 -25.12
C PRO A 56 -8.87 -4.65 -26.56
N ALA A 57 -8.17 -5.38 -27.45
CA ALA A 57 -8.69 -5.69 -28.78
C ALA A 57 -9.76 -6.80 -28.75
N ALA A 58 -9.70 -7.70 -27.76
CA ALA A 58 -10.64 -8.81 -27.62
C ALA A 58 -11.94 -8.39 -26.91
N ASP A 59 -11.84 -7.55 -25.88
CA ASP A 59 -12.98 -6.99 -25.13
C ASP A 59 -12.67 -5.55 -24.66
N PRO A 60 -12.82 -4.55 -25.54
CA PRO A 60 -12.44 -3.17 -25.22
C PRO A 60 -13.17 -2.63 -24.00
N GLU A 61 -14.47 -2.89 -23.89
CA GLU A 61 -15.31 -2.34 -22.82
C GLU A 61 -15.04 -3.03 -21.48
N GLY A 62 -14.95 -4.36 -21.45
CA GLY A 62 -14.66 -5.09 -20.22
C GLY A 62 -13.27 -4.80 -19.69
N VAL A 63 -12.27 -4.68 -20.58
CA VAL A 63 -10.91 -4.32 -20.18
C VAL A 63 -10.83 -2.88 -19.67
N HIS A 64 -11.54 -1.95 -20.30
CA HIS A 64 -11.61 -0.57 -19.81
C HIS A 64 -12.26 -0.49 -18.41
N ARG A 65 -13.36 -1.23 -18.18
CA ARG A 65 -14.00 -1.31 -16.85
C ARG A 65 -13.08 -1.91 -15.79
N CYS A 66 -12.34 -2.97 -16.14
CA CYS A 66 -11.35 -3.58 -15.26
C CYS A 66 -10.27 -2.57 -14.89
N TRP A 67 -9.65 -1.93 -15.89
CA TRP A 67 -8.64 -0.90 -15.67
C TRP A 67 -9.13 0.25 -14.79
N HIS A 68 -10.29 0.82 -15.13
CA HIS A 68 -10.85 1.95 -14.41
C HIS A 68 -11.16 1.60 -12.94
N SER A 69 -11.78 0.44 -12.68
CA SER A 69 -12.10 0.02 -11.30
C SER A 69 -10.85 -0.22 -10.45
N HIS A 70 -9.79 -0.79 -11.02
CA HIS A 70 -8.54 -1.03 -10.31
C HIS A 70 -7.73 0.26 -10.10
N LEU A 71 -7.76 1.19 -11.05
CA LEU A 71 -7.14 2.51 -10.90
C LEU A 71 -7.87 3.35 -9.84
N ALA A 72 -9.20 3.37 -9.86
CA ALA A 72 -10.01 4.02 -8.83
C ALA A 72 -9.75 3.43 -7.44
N ARG A 73 -9.64 2.10 -7.34
CA ARG A 73 -9.27 1.41 -6.10
C ARG A 73 -7.85 1.79 -5.66
N ALA A 74 -6.90 1.85 -6.59
CA ALA A 74 -5.53 2.27 -6.33
C ALA A 74 -5.45 3.71 -5.82
N HIS A 75 -6.23 4.62 -6.39
CA HIS A 75 -6.37 6.01 -5.96
C HIS A 75 -6.91 6.13 -4.55
N TRP A 76 -7.99 5.41 -4.24
CA TRP A 76 -8.53 5.31 -2.89
C TRP A 76 -7.46 4.84 -1.89
N MET A 77 -6.65 3.86 -2.27
CA MET A 77 -5.54 3.37 -1.44
C MET A 77 -4.34 4.32 -1.37
N SER A 78 -4.12 5.20 -2.36
CA SER A 78 -2.92 6.03 -2.44
C SER A 78 -2.83 7.06 -1.31
N SER A 79 -3.96 7.67 -0.92
CA SER A 79 -4.06 8.59 0.21
C SER A 79 -3.78 7.90 1.56
N ASP A 80 -4.33 6.70 1.74
CA ASP A 80 -4.15 5.91 2.96
C ASP A 80 -2.73 5.33 3.06
N ARG A 81 -2.15 4.93 1.92
CA ARG A 81 -0.77 4.42 1.84
C ARG A 81 0.25 5.51 2.13
N ILE A 82 0.09 6.70 1.53
CA ILE A 82 0.94 7.86 1.81
C ILE A 82 0.84 8.25 3.29
N SER A 83 -0.39 8.32 3.83
CA SER A 83 -0.61 8.59 5.25
C SER A 83 0.10 7.57 6.15
N ARG A 84 0.03 6.28 5.80
CA ARG A 84 0.68 5.21 6.56
C ARG A 84 2.21 5.24 6.46
N LEU A 85 2.76 5.65 5.33
CA LEU A 85 4.20 5.86 5.14
C LEU A 85 4.70 7.07 5.94
N ILE A 86 3.95 8.17 5.95
CA ILE A 86 4.25 9.35 6.79
C ILE A 86 4.23 8.97 8.28
N LEU A 87 3.22 8.20 8.71
CA LEU A 87 3.16 7.69 10.08
C LEU A 87 4.35 6.78 10.41
N ALA A 88 4.79 5.94 9.47
CA ALA A 88 5.95 5.08 9.65
C ALA A 88 7.26 5.86 9.79
N LEU A 89 7.47 6.88 8.94
CA LEU A 89 8.64 7.76 9.01
C LEU A 89 8.71 8.49 10.36
N ARG A 90 7.63 9.16 10.76
CA ARG A 90 7.54 9.85 12.07
C ARG A 90 7.72 8.89 13.25
N THR A 91 7.30 7.64 13.10
CA THR A 91 7.52 6.60 14.11
C THR A 91 9.00 6.25 14.23
N LEU A 92 9.73 6.12 13.12
CA LEU A 92 11.18 5.88 13.14
C LEU A 92 11.92 7.07 13.77
N ASP A 93 11.61 8.30 13.34
CA ASP A 93 12.25 9.51 13.87
C ASP A 93 12.10 9.61 15.40
N GLY A 94 10.89 9.31 15.92
CA GLY A 94 10.63 9.28 17.36
C GLY A 94 11.39 8.17 18.08
N LEU A 95 11.45 6.97 17.50
CA LEU A 95 12.19 5.84 18.08
C LEU A 95 13.70 6.10 18.11
N ASP A 96 14.26 6.65 17.03
CA ASP A 96 15.68 6.99 16.92
C ASP A 96 16.07 8.14 17.87
N SER A 97 15.12 9.02 18.17
CA SER A 97 15.25 10.07 19.19
C SER A 97 15.06 9.56 20.63
N GLY A 98 14.80 8.26 20.83
CA GLY A 98 14.61 7.65 22.16
C GLY A 98 13.22 7.87 22.79
N VAL A 99 12.24 8.38 22.04
CA VAL A 99 10.88 8.61 22.53
C VAL A 99 10.14 7.28 22.70
N SER A 100 9.37 7.13 23.79
CA SER A 100 8.64 5.89 24.03
C SER A 100 7.49 5.70 23.01
N GLN A 101 7.14 4.44 22.70
CA GLN A 101 6.01 4.15 21.78
C GLN A 101 4.68 4.78 22.24
N ARG A 102 4.50 4.94 23.55
CA ARG A 102 3.31 5.57 24.15
C ARG A 102 3.27 7.07 23.85
N GLU A 103 4.40 7.76 24.01
CA GLU A 103 4.50 9.20 23.71
C GLU A 103 4.40 9.46 22.21
N ILE A 104 5.06 8.64 21.37
CA ILE A 104 4.90 8.70 19.92
C ILE A 104 3.44 8.53 19.53
N ALA A 105 2.75 7.53 20.08
CA ALA A 105 1.33 7.30 19.81
C ALA A 105 0.47 8.49 20.25
N GLY A 106 0.79 9.14 21.37
CA GLY A 106 0.04 10.30 21.83
C GLY A 106 0.15 11.50 20.89
N VAL A 107 1.30 11.68 20.24
CA VAL A 107 1.52 12.72 19.23
C VAL A 107 0.89 12.34 17.89
N LEU A 108 1.05 11.09 17.43
CA LEU A 108 0.58 10.65 16.12
C LEU A 108 -0.94 10.49 16.00
N PHE A 109 -1.61 10.18 17.11
CA PHE A 109 -3.06 9.95 17.15
C PHE A 109 -3.81 11.04 17.91
N ASP A 110 -3.15 12.16 18.21
CA ASP A 110 -3.69 13.34 18.91
C ASP A 110 -4.49 12.97 20.17
N HIS A 111 -3.92 12.06 20.97
CA HIS A 111 -4.59 11.51 22.15
C HIS A 111 -3.60 11.44 23.32
N LYS A 112 -3.85 12.17 24.40
CA LYS A 112 -3.03 12.02 25.62
C LYS A 112 -3.27 10.65 26.24
N VAL A 113 -2.33 9.73 26.07
CA VAL A 113 -2.47 8.37 26.59
C VAL A 113 -1.84 8.24 27.98
N SER A 114 -2.67 8.01 29.00
CA SER A 114 -2.18 7.63 30.33
C SER A 114 -1.50 6.26 30.28
N ALA A 115 -0.67 5.93 31.28
CA ALA A 115 -0.04 4.61 31.33
C ALA A 115 -1.06 3.47 31.44
N THR A 116 -2.19 3.73 32.11
CA THR A 116 -3.28 2.78 32.33
C THR A 116 -4.11 2.59 31.05
N ASP A 117 -4.39 3.66 30.32
CA ASP A 117 -5.13 3.62 29.05
C ASP A 117 -4.28 3.06 27.90
N TRP A 118 -2.95 3.20 27.99
CA TRP A 118 -2.02 2.57 27.05
C TRP A 118 -2.10 1.04 27.11
N LEU A 119 -2.45 0.47 28.25
CA LEU A 119 -2.66 -0.97 28.37
C LEU A 119 -4.02 -1.41 27.80
N SER A 120 -4.94 -0.46 27.51
CA SER A 120 -6.18 -0.75 26.81
C SER A 120 -5.88 -1.14 25.35
N HIS A 121 -6.47 -2.24 24.92
CA HIS A 121 -5.92 -3.11 23.87
C HIS A 121 -5.63 -2.37 22.54
N ASP A 122 -6.57 -1.60 22.01
CA ASP A 122 -6.55 -1.25 20.59
C ASP A 122 -5.38 -0.33 20.18
N LEU A 123 -5.13 0.76 20.92
CA LEU A 123 -4.12 1.74 20.56
C LEU A 123 -2.69 1.17 20.67
N HIS A 124 -2.44 0.37 21.70
CA HIS A 124 -1.16 -0.29 21.89
C HIS A 124 -0.87 -1.34 20.81
N PHE A 125 -1.87 -2.15 20.41
CA PHE A 125 -1.68 -3.07 19.28
C PHE A 125 -1.54 -2.33 17.95
N ARG A 126 -2.27 -1.24 17.74
CA ARG A 126 -2.14 -0.39 16.55
C ARG A 126 -0.74 0.20 16.44
N MET A 127 -0.19 0.72 17.55
CA MET A 127 1.17 1.24 17.59
C MET A 127 2.21 0.13 17.36
N LYS A 128 2.09 -1.04 17.98
CA LYS A 128 3.02 -2.17 17.74
C LYS A 128 3.04 -2.60 16.28
N ARG A 129 1.88 -2.62 15.61
CA ARG A 129 1.79 -2.92 14.17
C ARG A 129 2.50 -1.86 13.33
N LEU A 130 2.34 -0.58 13.68
CA LEU A 130 3.01 0.53 13.00
C LEU A 130 4.54 0.47 13.17
N VAL A 131 5.03 0.20 14.39
CA VAL A 131 6.47 0.03 14.66
C VAL A 131 7.07 -1.13 13.85
N ARG A 132 6.39 -2.28 13.81
CA ARG A 132 6.84 -3.42 13.00
C ARG A 132 6.90 -3.08 11.52
N PHE A 133 5.88 -2.39 11.01
CA PHE A 133 5.84 -1.92 9.63
C PHE A 133 6.98 -0.94 9.33
N ALA A 134 7.20 0.04 10.20
CA ALA A 134 8.23 1.07 10.02
C ALA A 134 9.65 0.49 10.04
N ARG A 135 9.96 -0.39 11.00
CA ARG A 135 11.25 -1.10 11.05
C ARG A 135 11.46 -2.00 9.83
N GLY A 136 10.41 -2.70 9.41
CA GLY A 136 10.45 -3.51 8.19
C GLY A 136 10.76 -2.69 6.93
N LEU A 137 10.33 -1.42 6.86
CA LEU A 137 10.74 -0.50 5.80
C LEU A 137 12.23 -0.17 5.92
N ALA A 138 12.69 0.26 7.11
CA ALA A 138 14.07 0.69 7.38
C ALA A 138 15.12 -0.41 7.11
N ASP A 139 14.81 -1.67 7.43
CA ASP A 139 15.70 -2.84 7.26
C ASP A 139 15.86 -3.30 5.79
N GLY A 140 15.64 -2.39 4.84
CA GLY A 140 15.73 -2.66 3.41
C GLY A 140 14.41 -3.09 2.75
N GLY A 141 13.28 -3.06 3.48
CA GLY A 141 11.94 -3.26 2.90
C GLY A 141 11.55 -2.15 1.94
N TYR A 142 12.03 -0.91 2.12
CA TYR A 142 11.84 0.15 1.12
C TYR A 142 12.55 -0.18 -0.21
N ARG A 143 13.66 -0.93 -0.18
CA ARG A 143 14.33 -1.38 -1.41
C ARG A 143 13.50 -2.41 -2.18
N ARG A 144 12.54 -3.10 -1.55
CA ARG A 144 11.56 -3.94 -2.25
C ARG A 144 10.49 -3.13 -2.97
N LEU A 145 10.25 -1.89 -2.54
CA LEU A 145 9.42 -0.93 -3.28
C LEU A 145 10.18 -0.32 -4.48
N LEU A 146 11.52 -0.45 -4.52
CA LEU A 146 12.41 0.20 -5.50
C LEU A 146 13.21 -0.77 -6.41
N ARG A 147 13.21 -2.08 -6.18
CA ARG A 147 14.07 -3.05 -6.90
C ARG A 147 13.31 -3.84 -7.97
N HIS A 148 13.50 -3.41 -9.21
CA HIS A 148 13.19 -4.11 -10.47
C HIS A 148 14.37 -5.13 -10.80
N PRO A 149 14.29 -6.12 -11.74
CA PRO A 149 14.88 -5.96 -13.07
C PRO A 149 14.29 -4.83 -13.85
N PHE A 150 14.73 -3.59 -13.61
CA PHE A 150 16.11 -3.20 -13.73
C PHE A 150 16.42 -3.59 -15.16
N ARG A 151 16.66 -2.58 -15.98
CA ARG A 151 17.50 -2.85 -17.12
C ARG A 151 18.88 -3.19 -16.58
N GLY A 152 19.23 -4.46 -16.71
CA GLY A 152 20.59 -4.97 -16.61
C GLY A 152 20.88 -5.73 -17.88
N ARG A 153 21.40 -5.00 -18.88
CA ARG A 153 21.77 -5.39 -20.26
C ARG A 153 20.67 -5.97 -21.14
#